data_AF-A0A924XPX3-F1
#
_entry.id   AF-A0A924XPX3-F1
#
_cell.length_a   1.000
_cell.length_b   1.000
_cell.length_c   1.000
_cell.angle_alpha   90.00
_cell.angle_beta   90.00
_cell.angle_gamma   90.00
#
_symmetry.space_group_name_H-M   'P 1'
#
loop_
_entity.id
_entity.type
_entity.pdbx_description
1 polymer ?
#
loop_
_entity_poly.entity_id
_entity_poly.type
_entity_poly.pdbx_seq_one_letter_code
_entity_poly.pdbx_strand_id
1 'polypeptide(L)'
;MRDAVRSDPSLAWALQPPTAPAPYDPPTTPVLIARMAVSFVATYLWPAGLVLVAVALLSGILGATDVGDALAGVVGVLLMGALVVLGLLLVAVLAIYALLRRAEQTDAVDERLPLRPVLTAMQERENQAAQNHMLSVTERKPGWVRSVTSRLVFWIIGEFVAKLYRPGFLGGIGTIHFARWVTVPGSRDLLFFSNFGGSWESYLEDFITRAHAGLTAVWSNSVGFPRTENLFQRGATDGERFKRYARHSMIPTRFWYTAYPRLTTTHIRTNALIRRGFSAAMTEDEATAWLALFGSAARPDGRMASNEIQSLAFGGLGFLPHGGALLYRLPDTVDAARRWLAAVQPRIAFNDGRRLGAPAVVTLALSAPGLQRLGLPPDGLATFPAAFLDGMVAPGRARILGDVGPSAPEHWSWGRTPPDAALLLYGRDPADVAALRAELDDLAAECGATLEIAIPVQIARVEPFGFMDGISQPVIRGTYKGLRNVDPIHLVEPGEFILGYPDNRGNRPPGPTLPATADPANRLPLVERVGDFSASMVECPRDLGANGSFLVIRHLEQDVAGFHAYCEAEAERLQHRLAPPYRVDRDFIGAKLVGRWPGGASLVRHPYLPPDEERQPT
;
A
#
# COMPACT_ATOMS: atom_id res chain seq x y z
N MET A 1 22.45 -6.11 -27.17
CA MET A 1 21.29 -7.05 -27.29
C MET A 1 20.12 -6.41 -28.04
N ARG A 2 19.61 -5.24 -27.63
CA ARG A 2 18.53 -4.53 -28.36
C ARG A 2 18.88 -4.25 -29.82
N ASP A 3 20.10 -3.80 -30.12
CA ASP A 3 20.51 -3.53 -31.51
C ASP A 3 20.57 -4.80 -32.36
N ALA A 4 21.00 -5.93 -31.78
CA ALA A 4 20.98 -7.23 -32.44
C ALA A 4 19.55 -7.73 -32.74
N VAL A 5 18.62 -7.51 -31.80
CA VAL A 5 17.19 -7.81 -32.02
C VAL A 5 16.58 -6.86 -33.06
N ARG A 6 17.01 -5.60 -33.10
CA ARG A 6 16.54 -4.61 -34.08
C ARG A 6 17.01 -4.94 -35.49
N SER A 7 18.20 -5.51 -35.64
CA SER A 7 18.75 -5.94 -36.93
C SER A 7 18.14 -7.24 -37.46
N ASP A 8 17.44 -8.02 -36.63
CA ASP A 8 16.77 -9.25 -37.03
C ASP A 8 15.27 -9.00 -37.34
N PRO A 9 14.83 -9.06 -38.61
CA PRO A 9 13.44 -8.83 -38.99
C PRO A 9 12.44 -9.78 -38.31
N SER A 10 12.87 -11.00 -37.94
CA SER A 10 12.03 -11.99 -37.27
C SER A 10 11.79 -11.69 -35.79
N LEU A 11 12.62 -10.85 -35.18
CA LEU A 11 12.57 -10.49 -33.76
C LEU A 11 12.26 -9.00 -33.53
N ALA A 12 12.27 -8.17 -34.57
CA ALA A 12 11.99 -6.74 -34.48
C ALA A 12 10.64 -6.41 -33.80
N TRP A 13 9.64 -7.31 -33.92
CA TRP A 13 8.35 -7.19 -33.23
C TRP A 13 8.48 -7.14 -31.69
N ALA A 14 9.53 -7.73 -31.12
CA ALA A 14 9.78 -7.76 -29.68
C ALA A 14 10.15 -6.37 -29.12
N LEU A 15 10.68 -5.48 -29.97
CA LEU A 15 11.00 -4.10 -29.64
C LEU A 15 9.85 -3.12 -29.91
N GLN A 16 8.80 -3.57 -30.62
CA GLN A 16 7.59 -2.77 -30.76
C GLN A 16 6.89 -2.71 -29.41
N PRO A 17 6.70 -1.50 -28.83
CA PRO A 17 5.99 -1.37 -27.57
C PRO A 17 4.59 -1.98 -27.74
N PRO A 18 4.13 -2.82 -26.79
CA PRO A 18 2.76 -3.31 -26.84
C PRO A 18 1.81 -2.11 -26.86
N THR A 19 0.68 -2.23 -27.54
CA THR A 19 -0.40 -1.24 -27.44
C THR A 19 -0.75 -1.09 -25.97
N ALA A 20 -0.46 0.08 -25.39
CA ALA A 20 -0.82 0.35 -24.01
C ALA A 20 -2.36 0.23 -23.90
N PRO A 21 -2.92 -0.61 -23.01
CA PRO A 21 -4.33 -0.52 -22.70
C PRO A 21 -4.69 0.90 -22.30
N ALA A 22 -5.95 1.28 -22.51
CA ALA A 22 -6.42 2.58 -22.08
C ALA A 22 -6.13 2.79 -20.57
N PRO A 23 -5.73 4.00 -20.14
CA PRO A 23 -5.65 4.38 -18.73
C PRO A 23 -6.89 3.91 -17.98
N TYR A 24 -6.68 3.15 -16.91
CA TYR A 24 -7.77 2.68 -16.07
C TYR A 24 -7.74 3.41 -14.74
N ASP A 25 -8.45 4.53 -14.68
CA ASP A 25 -8.74 5.20 -13.42
C ASP A 25 -10.11 4.72 -12.92
N PRO A 26 -10.16 3.95 -11.81
CA PRO A 26 -11.44 3.55 -11.24
C PRO A 26 -12.21 4.81 -10.83
N PRO A 27 -13.50 4.93 -11.22
CA PRO A 27 -14.29 6.08 -10.84
C PRO A 27 -14.46 6.13 -9.32
N THR A 28 -14.46 7.34 -8.75
CA THR A 28 -14.86 7.53 -7.36
C THR A 28 -16.29 7.03 -7.14
N THR A 29 -16.61 6.60 -5.92
CA THR A 29 -17.95 6.07 -5.59
C THR A 29 -19.11 6.97 -6.03
N PRO A 30 -19.07 8.32 -5.84
CA PRO A 30 -20.14 9.19 -6.32
C PRO A 30 -20.29 9.19 -7.84
N VAL A 31 -19.17 9.20 -8.57
CA VAL A 31 -19.17 9.18 -10.04
C VAL A 31 -19.72 7.85 -10.56
N LEU A 32 -19.39 6.74 -9.91
CA LEU A 32 -19.93 5.43 -10.26
C LEU A 32 -21.44 5.39 -10.06
N ILE A 33 -21.95 5.86 -8.91
CA ILE A 33 -23.38 5.91 -8.61
C ILE A 33 -24.12 6.76 -9.66
N ALA A 34 -23.60 7.94 -9.99
CA ALA A 34 -24.22 8.81 -10.99
C ALA A 34 -24.28 8.13 -12.38
N ARG A 35 -23.18 7.49 -12.82
CA ARG A 35 -23.12 6.76 -14.09
C ARG A 35 -24.08 5.57 -14.13
N MET A 36 -24.22 4.85 -13.01
CA MET A 36 -25.16 3.74 -12.89
C MET A 36 -26.61 4.23 -12.88
N ALA A 37 -26.91 5.36 -12.23
CA ALA A 37 -28.24 5.95 -12.23
C ALA A 37 -28.67 6.36 -13.65
N VAL A 38 -27.80 7.02 -14.41
CA VAL A 38 -28.06 7.35 -15.82
C VAL A 38 -28.30 6.09 -16.66
N SER A 39 -27.45 5.07 -16.51
CA SER A 39 -27.61 3.79 -17.20
C SER A 39 -28.94 3.11 -16.85
N PHE A 40 -29.33 3.14 -15.58
CA PHE A 40 -30.60 2.57 -15.11
C PHE A 40 -31.80 3.27 -15.74
N VAL A 41 -31.79 4.60 -15.76
CA VAL A 41 -32.86 5.40 -16.38
C VAL A 41 -32.96 5.07 -17.87
N ALA A 42 -31.83 5.06 -18.59
CA ALA A 42 -31.79 4.75 -20.01
C ALA A 42 -32.25 3.32 -20.34
N THR A 43 -31.96 2.36 -19.46
CA THR A 43 -32.27 0.94 -19.69
C THR A 43 -33.71 0.59 -19.31
N TYR A 44 -34.20 1.09 -18.17
CA TYR A 44 -35.47 0.64 -17.57
C TYR A 44 -36.57 1.71 -17.53
N LEU A 45 -36.22 3.00 -17.45
CA LEU A 45 -37.20 4.09 -17.25
C LEU A 45 -37.46 4.93 -18.51
N TRP A 46 -36.79 4.65 -19.63
CA TRP A 46 -36.99 5.39 -20.88
C TRP A 46 -38.46 5.45 -21.35
N PRO A 47 -39.31 4.40 -21.22
CA PRO A 47 -40.70 4.52 -21.66
C PRO A 47 -41.50 5.48 -20.77
N ALA A 48 -41.27 5.43 -19.46
CA ALA A 48 -41.89 6.35 -18.50
C ALA A 48 -41.42 7.79 -18.75
N GLY A 49 -40.14 7.98 -19.08
CA GLY A 49 -39.57 9.26 -19.46
C GLY A 49 -40.23 9.84 -20.72
N LEU A 50 -40.47 9.03 -21.76
CA LEU A 50 -41.16 9.48 -22.97
C LEU A 50 -42.60 9.92 -22.68
N VAL A 51 -43.34 9.15 -21.90
CA VAL A 51 -44.71 9.51 -21.49
C VAL A 51 -44.69 10.81 -20.69
N LEU A 52 -43.75 10.96 -19.75
CA LEU A 52 -43.62 12.15 -18.93
C LEU A 52 -43.32 13.39 -19.78
N VAL A 53 -42.42 13.29 -20.75
CA VAL A 53 -42.11 14.38 -21.69
C VAL A 53 -43.33 14.73 -22.54
N ALA A 54 -44.05 13.74 -23.07
CA ALA A 54 -45.25 13.97 -23.86
C ALA A 54 -46.34 14.69 -23.05
N VAL A 55 -46.57 14.27 -21.79
CA VAL A 55 -47.53 14.91 -20.88
C VAL A 55 -47.09 16.33 -20.50
N ALA A 56 -45.80 16.54 -20.25
CA ALA A 56 -45.28 17.87 -19.93
C ALA A 56 -45.43 18.84 -21.11
N LEU A 57 -45.10 18.41 -22.33
CA LEU A 57 -45.28 19.20 -23.55
C LEU A 57 -46.75 19.54 -23.80
N LEU A 58 -47.65 18.56 -23.65
CA LEU A 58 -49.09 18.77 -23.79
C LEU A 58 -49.62 19.76 -22.75
N SER A 59 -49.18 19.63 -21.49
CA SER A 59 -49.57 20.54 -20.41
C SER A 59 -49.06 21.97 -20.63
N GLY A 60 -47.84 22.13 -21.16
CA GLY A 60 -47.28 23.43 -21.53
C GLY A 60 -48.03 24.09 -22.69
N ILE A 61 -48.46 23.31 -23.68
CA ILE A 61 -49.23 23.82 -24.83
C ILE A 61 -50.65 24.24 -24.41
N LEU A 62 -51.29 23.47 -23.53
CA LEU A 62 -52.69 23.69 -23.14
C LEU A 62 -52.88 24.73 -22.02
N GLY A 63 -51.86 24.96 -21.19
CA GLY A 63 -51.97 25.75 -19.96
C GLY A 63 -51.32 27.13 -20.00
N ALA A 64 -50.67 27.52 -21.09
CA ALA A 64 -49.83 28.70 -21.13
C ALA A 64 -50.50 29.92 -21.76
N THR A 65 -50.31 31.09 -21.14
CA THR A 65 -50.74 32.38 -21.70
C THR A 65 -49.62 33.11 -22.44
N ASP A 66 -48.37 32.81 -22.09
CA ASP A 66 -47.16 33.22 -22.81
C ASP A 66 -46.09 32.10 -22.81
N VAL A 67 -44.94 32.36 -23.46
CA VAL A 67 -43.84 31.37 -23.58
C VAL A 67 -43.18 31.07 -22.22
N GLY A 68 -43.17 32.03 -21.29
CA GLY A 68 -42.60 31.86 -19.96
C GLY A 68 -43.43 30.90 -19.10
N ASP A 69 -44.74 31.07 -19.11
CA ASP A 69 -45.71 30.21 -18.44
C ASP A 69 -45.67 28.78 -18.99
N ALA A 70 -45.53 28.63 -20.32
CA ALA A 70 -45.38 27.33 -20.96
C ALA A 70 -44.14 26.59 -20.45
N LEU A 71 -43.01 27.28 -20.39
CA LEU A 71 -41.75 26.71 -19.94
C LEU A 71 -41.80 26.31 -18.46
N ALA A 72 -42.35 27.18 -17.60
CA ALA A 72 -42.51 26.90 -16.18
C ALA A 72 -43.46 25.71 -15.92
N GLY A 73 -44.56 25.62 -16.67
CA GLY A 73 -45.51 24.50 -16.60
C GLY A 73 -44.89 23.17 -17.02
N VAL A 74 -44.13 23.16 -18.13
CA VAL A 74 -43.37 21.98 -18.58
C VAL A 74 -42.42 21.51 -17.48
N VAL A 75 -41.60 22.42 -16.92
CA VAL A 75 -40.64 22.09 -15.86
C VAL A 75 -41.35 21.56 -14.61
N GLY A 76 -42.45 22.19 -14.20
CA GLY A 76 -43.24 21.76 -13.05
C GLY A 76 -43.82 20.35 -13.21
N VAL A 77 -44.39 20.03 -14.36
CA VAL A 77 -44.93 18.70 -14.66
C VAL A 77 -43.82 17.65 -14.75
N LEU A 78 -42.67 17.98 -15.34
CA LEU A 78 -41.51 17.09 -15.36
C LEU A 78 -41.00 16.78 -13.95
N LEU A 79 -40.87 17.79 -13.07
CA LEU A 79 -40.41 17.60 -11.69
C LEU A 79 -41.42 16.78 -10.88
N MET A 80 -42.70 17.13 -10.96
CA MET A 80 -43.73 16.41 -10.21
C MET A 80 -43.87 14.97 -10.70
N GLY A 81 -43.89 14.76 -12.01
CA GLY A 81 -43.96 13.42 -12.59
C GLY A 81 -42.71 12.59 -12.30
N ALA A 82 -41.52 13.19 -12.27
CA ALA A 82 -40.30 12.51 -11.83
C ALA A 82 -40.40 12.04 -10.37
N LEU A 83 -40.94 12.88 -9.46
CA LEU A 83 -41.19 12.50 -8.06
C LEU A 83 -42.23 11.37 -7.95
N VAL A 84 -43.29 11.40 -8.76
CA VAL A 84 -44.29 10.31 -8.81
C VAL A 84 -43.65 9.01 -9.28
N VAL A 85 -42.88 9.05 -10.38
CA VAL A 85 -42.15 7.87 -10.89
C VAL A 85 -41.18 7.34 -9.84
N LEU A 86 -40.46 8.21 -9.13
CA LEU A 86 -39.55 7.82 -8.05
C LEU A 86 -40.31 7.16 -6.89
N GLY A 87 -41.45 7.72 -6.49
CA GLY A 87 -42.32 7.15 -5.46
C GLY A 87 -42.85 5.77 -5.84
N LEU A 88 -43.35 5.61 -7.07
CA LEU A 88 -43.82 4.33 -7.60
C LEU A 88 -42.68 3.31 -7.69
N LEU A 89 -41.48 3.74 -8.11
CA LEU A 89 -40.30 2.90 -8.14
C LEU A 89 -39.93 2.42 -6.73
N LEU A 90 -39.96 3.31 -5.73
CA LEU A 90 -39.69 2.95 -4.33
C LEU A 90 -40.69 1.91 -3.83
N VAL A 91 -41.99 2.10 -4.07
CA VAL A 91 -43.02 1.10 -3.70
C VAL A 91 -42.78 -0.23 -4.41
N ALA A 92 -42.48 -0.21 -5.72
CA ALA A 92 -42.18 -1.41 -6.49
C ALA A 92 -40.95 -2.15 -5.96
N VAL A 93 -39.88 -1.42 -5.62
CA VAL A 93 -38.65 -1.98 -5.03
C VAL A 93 -38.95 -2.62 -3.67
N LEU A 94 -39.69 -1.94 -2.80
CA LEU A 94 -40.08 -2.49 -1.49
C LEU A 94 -40.96 -3.73 -1.63
N ALA A 95 -41.90 -3.74 -2.57
CA ALA A 95 -42.75 -4.88 -2.84
C ALA A 95 -41.95 -6.08 -3.39
N ILE A 96 -41.07 -5.85 -4.38
CA ILE A 96 -40.18 -6.88 -4.92
C ILE A 96 -39.25 -7.41 -3.83
N TYR A 97 -38.71 -6.54 -2.98
CA TYR A 97 -37.87 -6.93 -1.86
C TYR A 97 -38.62 -7.84 -0.86
N ALA A 98 -39.83 -7.46 -0.45
CA ALA A 98 -40.65 -8.27 0.45
C ALA A 98 -41.00 -9.65 -0.16
N LEU A 99 -41.35 -9.67 -1.44
CA LEU A 99 -41.62 -10.92 -2.18
C LEU A 99 -40.37 -11.79 -2.32
N LEU A 100 -39.22 -11.18 -2.56
CA LEU A 100 -37.93 -11.87 -2.63
C LEU A 100 -37.57 -12.50 -1.28
N ARG A 101 -37.70 -11.74 -0.17
CA ARG A 101 -37.45 -12.25 1.19
C ARG A 101 -38.34 -13.45 1.52
N ARG A 102 -39.62 -13.38 1.13
CA ARG A 102 -40.54 -14.50 1.29
C ARG A 102 -40.13 -15.71 0.44
N ALA A 103 -39.72 -15.48 -0.81
CA ALA A 103 -39.26 -16.54 -1.70
C ALA A 103 -38.00 -17.25 -1.18
N GLU A 104 -37.02 -16.49 -0.65
CA GLU A 104 -35.77 -17.02 -0.09
C GLU A 104 -36.01 -18.02 1.06
N GLN A 105 -37.04 -17.81 1.88
CA GLN A 105 -37.39 -18.72 2.98
C GLN A 105 -37.89 -20.08 2.49
N THR A 106 -38.49 -20.11 1.31
CA THR A 106 -39.13 -21.30 0.72
C THR A 106 -38.29 -22.00 -0.35
N ASP A 107 -37.10 -21.47 -0.65
CA ASP A 107 -36.25 -21.99 -1.71
C ASP A 107 -35.75 -23.41 -1.38
N ALA A 108 -35.95 -24.33 -2.33
CA ALA A 108 -35.40 -25.67 -2.28
C ALA A 108 -33.90 -25.66 -2.60
N VAL A 109 -33.13 -26.44 -1.82
CA VAL A 109 -31.69 -26.63 -1.98
C VAL A 109 -31.45 -28.03 -2.53
N ASP A 110 -30.50 -28.16 -3.47
CA ASP A 110 -30.02 -29.45 -3.96
C ASP A 110 -28.61 -29.71 -3.43
N GLU A 111 -28.45 -30.79 -2.66
CA GLU A 111 -27.18 -31.19 -2.05
C GLU A 111 -26.58 -32.44 -2.70
N ARG A 112 -27.23 -32.95 -3.76
CA ARG A 112 -26.82 -34.18 -4.43
C ARG A 112 -25.54 -33.96 -5.22
N LEU A 113 -24.67 -34.98 -5.20
CA LEU A 113 -23.54 -35.06 -6.11
C LEU A 113 -23.98 -35.65 -7.46
N PRO A 114 -23.25 -35.37 -8.57
CA PRO A 114 -23.43 -36.11 -9.80
C PRO A 114 -23.25 -37.62 -9.58
N LEU A 115 -23.86 -38.42 -10.46
CA LEU A 115 -23.57 -39.84 -10.54
C LEU A 115 -22.07 -40.07 -10.80
N ARG A 116 -21.47 -41.06 -10.13
CA ARG A 116 -20.02 -41.35 -10.24
C ARG A 116 -19.50 -41.41 -11.68
N PRO A 117 -20.16 -42.10 -12.65
CA PRO A 117 -19.65 -42.15 -14.02
C PRO A 117 -19.54 -40.77 -14.68
N VAL A 118 -20.48 -39.87 -14.38
CA VAL A 118 -20.49 -38.51 -14.92
C VAL A 118 -19.34 -37.69 -14.30
N LEU A 119 -19.14 -37.83 -12.98
CA LEU A 119 -18.03 -37.19 -12.28
C LEU A 119 -16.68 -37.63 -12.84
N THR A 120 -16.49 -38.95 -13.03
CA THR A 120 -15.27 -39.50 -13.64
C THR A 120 -15.03 -38.93 -15.03
N ALA A 121 -16.07 -38.87 -15.88
CA ALA A 121 -15.96 -38.30 -17.22
C ALA A 121 -15.59 -36.80 -17.24
N MET A 122 -15.97 -36.04 -16.20
CA MET A 122 -15.50 -34.65 -16.03
C MET A 122 -14.03 -34.62 -15.62
N GLN A 123 -13.67 -35.39 -14.59
CA GLN A 123 -12.32 -35.42 -14.02
C GLN A 123 -11.26 -35.89 -15.03
N GLU A 124 -11.58 -36.85 -15.89
CA GLU A 124 -10.70 -37.31 -16.98
C GLU A 124 -10.32 -36.19 -17.95
N ARG A 125 -11.16 -35.16 -18.08
CA ARG A 125 -10.93 -34.01 -18.99
C ARG A 125 -10.33 -32.80 -18.28
N GLU A 126 -10.29 -32.81 -16.95
CA GLU A 126 -9.71 -31.76 -16.14
C GLU A 126 -8.18 -31.91 -16.07
N ASN A 127 -7.48 -30.79 -15.91
CA ASN A 127 -6.04 -30.69 -15.69
C ASN A 127 -5.17 -31.28 -16.82
N GLN A 128 -5.71 -31.40 -18.04
CA GLN A 128 -4.97 -31.85 -19.23
C GLN A 128 -4.09 -30.76 -19.85
N ALA A 129 -4.33 -29.50 -19.47
CA ALA A 129 -3.57 -28.33 -19.91
C ALA A 129 -3.44 -27.33 -18.74
N ALA A 130 -2.68 -26.24 -18.95
CA ALA A 130 -2.58 -25.14 -17.98
C ALA A 130 -3.92 -24.43 -17.73
N GLN A 131 -4.86 -24.60 -18.68
CA GLN A 131 -6.22 -24.09 -18.59
C GLN A 131 -7.19 -25.27 -18.46
N ASN A 132 -8.27 -25.00 -17.74
CA ASN A 132 -9.43 -25.86 -17.60
C ASN A 132 -10.67 -25.14 -18.13
N HIS A 133 -11.71 -25.93 -18.41
CA HIS A 133 -13.00 -25.41 -18.87
C HIS A 133 -14.14 -25.99 -18.05
N MET A 134 -15.07 -25.12 -17.67
CA MET A 134 -16.32 -25.46 -16.99
C MET A 134 -17.51 -24.96 -17.81
N LEU A 135 -18.45 -25.87 -18.03
CA LEU A 135 -19.79 -25.57 -18.51
C LEU A 135 -20.79 -26.01 -17.45
N SER A 136 -21.51 -25.05 -16.89
CA SER A 136 -22.61 -25.27 -15.94
C SER A 136 -23.94 -24.91 -16.60
N VAL A 137 -24.92 -25.80 -16.46
CA VAL A 137 -26.29 -25.61 -16.93
C VAL A 137 -27.18 -25.64 -15.70
N THR A 138 -27.87 -24.52 -15.46
CA THR A 138 -28.81 -24.37 -14.36
C THR A 138 -30.14 -23.86 -14.90
N GLU A 139 -31.21 -24.03 -14.15
CA GLU A 139 -32.50 -23.43 -14.50
C GLU A 139 -32.82 -22.28 -13.56
N ARG A 140 -33.26 -21.14 -14.10
CA ARG A 140 -33.85 -20.06 -13.31
C ARG A 140 -35.10 -20.58 -12.59
N LYS A 141 -35.28 -20.17 -11.34
CA LYS A 141 -36.48 -20.42 -10.54
C LYS A 141 -37.72 -19.82 -11.24
N PRO A 142 -38.90 -20.47 -11.13
CA PRO A 142 -40.13 -19.97 -11.73
C PRO A 142 -40.59 -18.66 -11.07
N GLY A 143 -41.45 -17.92 -11.79
CA GLY A 143 -42.08 -16.70 -11.29
C GLY A 143 -41.44 -15.40 -11.79
N TRP A 144 -42.25 -14.34 -11.81
CA TRP A 144 -41.86 -13.03 -12.34
C TRP A 144 -40.81 -12.34 -11.46
N VAL A 145 -40.86 -12.53 -10.13
CA VAL A 145 -39.88 -11.96 -9.19
C VAL A 145 -38.47 -12.38 -9.57
N ARG A 146 -38.24 -13.69 -9.77
CA ARG A 146 -36.93 -14.25 -10.15
C ARG A 146 -36.49 -13.85 -11.56
N SER A 147 -37.45 -13.63 -12.46
CA SER A 147 -37.16 -13.07 -13.79
C SER A 147 -36.68 -11.61 -13.71
N VAL A 148 -37.29 -10.79 -12.85
CA VAL A 148 -36.90 -9.38 -12.66
C VAL A 148 -35.56 -9.28 -11.92
N THR A 149 -35.39 -10.00 -10.81
CA THR A 149 -34.15 -9.97 -10.03
C THR A 149 -32.96 -10.48 -10.84
N SER A 150 -33.11 -11.57 -11.62
CA SER A 150 -32.04 -12.07 -12.49
C SER A 150 -31.60 -11.05 -13.55
N ARG A 151 -32.55 -10.36 -14.19
CA ARG A 151 -32.24 -9.29 -15.16
C ARG A 151 -31.50 -8.13 -14.51
N LEU A 152 -31.96 -7.69 -13.34
CA LEU A 152 -31.35 -6.60 -12.59
C LEU A 152 -29.92 -6.96 -12.16
N VAL A 153 -29.71 -8.19 -11.66
CA VAL A 153 -28.38 -8.67 -11.26
C VAL A 153 -27.42 -8.69 -12.44
N PHE A 154 -27.84 -9.20 -13.61
CA PHE A 154 -26.97 -9.19 -14.80
C PHE A 154 -26.62 -7.78 -15.26
N TRP A 155 -27.57 -6.84 -15.18
CA TRP A 155 -27.30 -5.43 -15.46
C TRP A 155 -26.30 -4.84 -14.47
N ILE A 156 -26.49 -5.03 -13.15
CA ILE A 156 -25.56 -4.56 -12.10
C ILE A 156 -24.15 -5.12 -12.31
N ILE A 157 -24.03 -6.42 -12.56
CA ILE A 157 -22.74 -7.07 -12.79
C ILE A 157 -22.09 -6.54 -14.08
N GLY A 158 -22.86 -6.37 -15.15
CA GLY A 158 -22.36 -5.80 -16.41
C GLY A 158 -21.81 -4.37 -16.21
N GLU A 159 -22.52 -3.55 -15.44
CA GLU A 159 -22.11 -2.20 -15.08
C GLU A 159 -20.79 -2.20 -14.27
N PHE A 160 -20.68 -3.06 -13.25
CA PHE A 160 -19.45 -3.18 -12.47
C PHE A 160 -18.27 -3.71 -13.29
N VAL A 161 -18.48 -4.71 -14.15
CA VAL A 161 -17.43 -5.24 -15.03
C VAL A 161 -16.95 -4.17 -16.02
N ALA A 162 -17.84 -3.37 -16.58
CA ALA A 162 -17.47 -2.34 -17.55
C ALA A 162 -16.84 -1.08 -16.91
N LYS A 163 -17.19 -0.75 -15.66
CA LYS A 163 -16.88 0.56 -15.07
C LYS A 163 -16.02 0.51 -13.80
N LEU A 164 -16.01 -0.60 -13.06
CA LEU A 164 -15.37 -0.73 -11.74
C LEU A 164 -14.21 -1.74 -11.71
N TYR A 165 -14.23 -2.77 -12.55
CA TYR A 165 -13.12 -3.72 -12.58
C TYR A 165 -12.07 -3.34 -13.60
N ARG A 166 -10.82 -3.55 -13.19
CA ARG A 166 -9.65 -3.33 -14.01
C ARG A 166 -9.67 -4.26 -15.24
N PRO A 167 -9.32 -3.78 -16.45
CA PRO A 167 -9.20 -4.62 -17.63
C PRO A 167 -8.29 -5.84 -17.37
N GLY A 168 -8.79 -7.04 -17.69
CA GLY A 168 -8.06 -8.30 -17.49
C GLY A 168 -8.14 -8.90 -16.07
N PHE A 169 -8.96 -8.33 -15.20
CA PHE A 169 -9.23 -8.85 -13.84
C PHE A 169 -10.74 -8.87 -13.55
N LEU A 170 -11.17 -9.81 -12.71
CA LEU A 170 -12.50 -9.82 -12.12
C LEU A 170 -12.33 -9.75 -10.60
N GLY A 171 -12.47 -8.54 -10.04
CA GLY A 171 -12.09 -8.28 -8.65
C GLY A 171 -10.63 -8.67 -8.38
N GLY A 172 -10.40 -9.47 -7.34
CA GLY A 172 -9.06 -9.96 -6.95
C GLY A 172 -8.69 -11.35 -7.48
N ILE A 173 -9.44 -11.91 -8.44
CA ILE A 173 -9.18 -13.26 -8.97
C ILE A 173 -8.33 -13.16 -10.23
N GLY A 174 -7.11 -13.69 -10.15
CA GLY A 174 -6.13 -13.63 -11.23
C GLY A 174 -6.18 -14.82 -12.19
N THR A 175 -6.89 -15.89 -11.88
CA THR A 175 -6.85 -17.21 -12.54
C THR A 175 -7.85 -17.37 -13.69
N ILE A 176 -8.80 -16.44 -13.85
CA ILE A 176 -9.86 -16.50 -14.87
C ILE A 176 -9.33 -15.97 -16.20
N HIS A 177 -9.40 -16.80 -17.24
CA HIS A 177 -9.16 -16.38 -18.63
C HIS A 177 -10.42 -15.81 -19.27
N PHE A 178 -11.55 -16.44 -19.02
CA PHE A 178 -12.84 -16.06 -19.60
C PHE A 178 -13.97 -16.54 -18.68
N ALA A 179 -15.01 -15.72 -18.51
CA ALA A 179 -16.24 -16.13 -17.82
C ALA A 179 -17.44 -15.49 -18.51
N ARG A 180 -18.50 -16.26 -18.76
CA ARG A 180 -19.71 -15.76 -19.44
C ARG A 180 -20.96 -16.46 -18.94
N TRP A 181 -21.98 -15.64 -18.72
CA TRP A 181 -23.34 -16.08 -18.45
C TRP A 181 -24.22 -15.87 -19.67
N VAL A 182 -25.09 -16.84 -19.94
CA VAL A 182 -26.05 -16.77 -21.06
C VAL A 182 -27.40 -17.31 -20.58
N THR A 183 -28.44 -16.50 -20.68
CA THR A 183 -29.82 -16.99 -20.56
C THR A 183 -30.32 -17.38 -21.95
N VAL A 184 -30.83 -18.61 -22.10
CA VAL A 184 -31.35 -19.07 -23.40
C VAL A 184 -32.68 -18.38 -23.69
N PRO A 185 -32.84 -17.70 -24.85
CA PRO A 185 -34.08 -17.02 -25.21
C PRO A 185 -35.27 -18.00 -25.20
N GLY A 186 -36.39 -17.58 -24.61
CA GLY A 186 -37.60 -18.42 -24.51
C GLY A 186 -37.51 -19.56 -23.48
N SER A 187 -36.36 -19.76 -22.84
CA SER A 187 -36.16 -20.78 -21.80
C SER A 187 -35.85 -20.15 -20.44
N ARG A 188 -35.89 -20.98 -19.39
CA ARG A 188 -35.35 -20.67 -18.07
C ARG A 188 -33.90 -21.10 -17.92
N ASP A 189 -33.31 -21.73 -18.94
CA ASP A 189 -31.94 -22.23 -18.87
C ASP A 189 -30.95 -21.07 -18.78
N LEU A 190 -30.05 -21.23 -17.81
CA LEU A 190 -28.94 -20.34 -17.54
C LEU A 190 -27.64 -21.14 -17.66
N LEU A 191 -26.87 -20.77 -18.67
CA LEU A 191 -25.57 -21.36 -18.99
C LEU A 191 -24.46 -20.50 -18.41
N PHE A 192 -23.48 -21.14 -17.78
CA PHE A 192 -22.25 -20.52 -17.33
C PHE A 192 -21.05 -21.21 -17.97
N PHE A 193 -20.24 -20.43 -18.67
CA PHE A 193 -19.00 -20.86 -19.29
C PHE A 193 -17.83 -20.20 -18.57
N SER A 194 -16.81 -20.96 -18.22
CA SER A 194 -15.57 -20.39 -17.72
C SER A 194 -14.34 -21.17 -18.18
N ASN A 195 -13.30 -20.42 -18.51
CA ASN A 195 -11.95 -20.93 -18.72
C ASN A 195 -11.06 -20.35 -17.62
N PHE A 196 -10.33 -21.21 -16.92
CA PHE A 196 -9.56 -20.83 -15.73
C PHE A 196 -8.26 -21.63 -15.64
N GLY A 197 -7.27 -21.09 -14.94
CA GLY A 197 -6.04 -21.80 -14.59
C GLY A 197 -6.14 -22.53 -13.25
N GLY A 198 -5.33 -23.58 -13.07
CA GLY A 198 -5.33 -24.39 -11.85
C GLY A 198 -6.46 -25.43 -11.82
N SER A 199 -6.60 -26.14 -10.70
CA SER A 199 -7.64 -27.17 -10.55
C SER A 199 -9.03 -26.57 -10.37
N TRP A 200 -10.06 -27.37 -10.64
CA TRP A 200 -11.46 -26.97 -10.38
C TRP A 200 -11.67 -26.58 -8.92
N GLU A 201 -11.08 -27.32 -7.97
CA GLU A 201 -11.22 -27.05 -6.54
C GLU A 201 -10.63 -25.70 -6.16
N SER A 202 -9.42 -25.38 -6.65
CA SER A 202 -8.77 -24.09 -6.41
C SER A 202 -9.57 -22.94 -7.00
N TYR A 203 -10.15 -23.14 -8.19
CA TYR A 203 -10.97 -22.16 -8.86
C TYR A 203 -12.27 -21.86 -8.10
N LEU A 204 -12.95 -22.90 -7.59
CA LEU A 204 -14.15 -22.72 -6.77
C LEU A 204 -13.84 -22.08 -5.40
N GLU A 205 -12.64 -22.30 -4.86
CA GLU A 205 -12.20 -21.63 -3.63
C GLU A 205 -12.01 -20.12 -3.82
N ASP A 206 -11.44 -19.68 -4.96
CA ASP A 206 -11.36 -18.26 -5.32
C ASP A 206 -12.74 -17.61 -5.37
N PHE A 207 -13.75 -18.35 -5.84
CA PHE A 207 -15.13 -17.92 -5.89
C PHE A 207 -15.79 -17.78 -4.52
N ILE A 208 -15.55 -18.73 -3.62
CA ILE A 208 -16.06 -18.69 -2.24
C ILE A 208 -15.43 -17.51 -1.48
N THR A 209 -14.12 -17.35 -1.61
CA THR A 209 -13.37 -16.39 -0.78
C THR A 209 -13.40 -14.96 -1.33
N ARG A 210 -13.39 -14.78 -2.65
CA ARG A 210 -13.20 -13.44 -3.27
C ARG A 210 -14.38 -12.92 -4.08
N ALA A 211 -15.29 -13.78 -4.56
CA ALA A 211 -16.37 -13.38 -5.47
C ALA A 211 -17.77 -13.89 -5.06
N HIS A 212 -17.94 -14.33 -3.82
CA HIS A 212 -19.16 -15.00 -3.36
C HIS A 212 -20.41 -14.12 -3.53
N ALA A 213 -20.31 -12.81 -3.30
CA ALA A 213 -21.47 -11.91 -3.37
C ALA A 213 -22.07 -11.86 -4.80
N GLY A 214 -21.23 -11.72 -5.82
CA GLY A 214 -21.69 -11.68 -7.22
C GLY A 214 -22.23 -13.01 -7.70
N LEU A 215 -21.58 -14.12 -7.33
CA LEU A 215 -22.04 -15.47 -7.70
C LEU A 215 -23.35 -15.82 -7.01
N THR A 216 -23.47 -15.47 -5.73
CA THR A 216 -24.70 -15.61 -4.96
C THR A 216 -25.81 -14.80 -5.59
N ALA A 217 -25.55 -13.55 -6.01
CA ALA A 217 -26.53 -12.73 -6.71
C ALA A 217 -27.08 -13.40 -7.98
N VAL A 218 -26.23 -14.09 -8.76
CA VAL A 218 -26.67 -14.77 -9.98
C VAL A 218 -27.38 -16.09 -9.67
N TRP A 219 -26.68 -17.06 -9.07
CA TRP A 219 -27.19 -18.41 -8.89
C TRP A 219 -28.26 -18.53 -7.79
N SER A 220 -28.43 -17.56 -6.90
CA SER A 220 -29.60 -17.52 -6.00
C SER A 220 -30.93 -17.50 -6.77
N ASN A 221 -30.91 -17.08 -8.04
CA ASN A 221 -32.06 -17.13 -8.92
C ASN A 221 -32.21 -18.48 -9.63
N SER A 222 -31.29 -19.42 -9.45
CA SER A 222 -31.33 -20.76 -10.03
C SER A 222 -31.84 -21.81 -9.06
N VAL A 223 -32.52 -22.82 -9.58
CA VAL A 223 -33.05 -23.96 -8.82
C VAL A 223 -31.90 -24.73 -8.16
N GLY A 224 -32.09 -25.13 -6.89
CA GLY A 224 -31.14 -25.98 -6.15
C GLY A 224 -29.96 -25.27 -5.50
N PHE A 225 -29.78 -23.96 -5.72
CA PHE A 225 -28.68 -23.21 -5.12
C PHE A 225 -28.77 -23.16 -3.58
N PRO A 226 -27.65 -23.10 -2.84
CA PRO A 226 -27.66 -22.99 -1.38
C PRO A 226 -28.49 -21.80 -0.88
N ARG A 227 -29.01 -21.91 0.36
CA ARG A 227 -29.86 -20.86 0.94
C ARG A 227 -29.12 -19.52 0.97
N THR A 228 -29.85 -18.49 0.57
CA THR A 228 -29.33 -17.13 0.45
C THR A 228 -30.08 -16.18 1.36
N GLU A 229 -29.46 -15.04 1.59
CA GLU A 229 -30.08 -13.93 2.28
C GLU A 229 -29.84 -12.65 1.48
N ASN A 230 -30.88 -11.84 1.30
CA ASN A 230 -30.78 -10.54 0.62
C ASN A 230 -30.12 -10.65 -0.76
N LEU A 231 -30.40 -11.71 -1.53
CA LEU A 231 -29.88 -12.00 -2.87
C LEU A 231 -28.37 -12.27 -2.98
N PHE A 232 -27.53 -11.64 -2.16
CA PHE A 232 -26.06 -11.65 -2.29
C PHE A 232 -25.32 -12.11 -1.02
N GLN A 233 -26.02 -12.32 0.10
CA GLN A 233 -25.42 -12.82 1.34
C GLN A 233 -25.64 -14.34 1.48
N ARG A 234 -24.78 -14.98 2.26
CA ARG A 234 -24.73 -16.45 2.42
C ARG A 234 -24.49 -17.14 1.07
N GLY A 235 -25.27 -18.17 0.73
CA GLY A 235 -25.16 -18.83 -0.57
C GLY A 235 -23.80 -19.45 -0.80
N ALA A 236 -23.02 -18.85 -1.71
CA ALA A 236 -21.70 -19.33 -2.09
C ALA A 236 -20.67 -19.30 -0.94
N THR A 237 -20.93 -18.60 0.16
CA THR A 237 -20.07 -18.64 1.35
C THR A 237 -20.12 -20.00 2.06
N ASP A 238 -21.18 -20.79 1.87
CA ASP A 238 -21.21 -22.20 2.28
C ASP A 238 -20.48 -23.03 1.23
N GLY A 239 -19.15 -23.09 1.37
CA GLY A 239 -18.26 -23.64 0.35
C GLY A 239 -18.57 -25.09 -0.02
N GLU A 240 -18.94 -25.93 0.94
CA GLU A 240 -19.25 -27.35 0.69
C GLU A 240 -20.54 -27.52 -0.13
N ARG A 241 -21.63 -26.88 0.29
CA ARG A 241 -22.91 -26.96 -0.46
C ARG A 241 -22.78 -26.31 -1.83
N PHE A 242 -22.06 -25.20 -1.91
CA PHE A 242 -21.83 -24.51 -3.17
C PHE A 242 -20.98 -25.35 -4.13
N LYS A 243 -19.90 -25.98 -3.68
CA LYS A 243 -19.09 -26.90 -4.50
C LYS A 243 -19.94 -28.06 -5.02
N ARG A 244 -20.79 -28.66 -4.18
CA ARG A 244 -21.73 -29.71 -4.60
C ARG A 244 -22.70 -29.24 -5.67
N TYR A 245 -23.32 -28.09 -5.46
CA TYR A 245 -24.21 -27.46 -6.43
C TYR A 245 -23.50 -27.18 -7.78
N ALA A 246 -22.34 -26.53 -7.73
CA ALA A 246 -21.55 -26.19 -8.90
C ALA A 246 -21.19 -27.47 -9.67
N ARG A 247 -20.73 -28.51 -8.97
CA ARG A 247 -20.38 -29.80 -9.57
C ARG A 247 -21.60 -30.53 -10.15
N HIS A 248 -22.74 -30.47 -9.47
CA HIS A 248 -24.00 -31.06 -9.95
C HIS A 248 -24.52 -30.39 -11.23
N SER A 249 -24.39 -29.06 -11.31
CA SER A 249 -24.81 -28.28 -12.49
C SER A 249 -23.88 -28.42 -13.70
N MET A 250 -22.67 -28.98 -13.52
CA MET A 250 -21.74 -29.15 -14.62
C MET A 250 -22.21 -30.25 -15.57
N ILE A 251 -21.88 -30.08 -16.85
CA ILE A 251 -22.01 -31.14 -17.85
C ILE A 251 -20.65 -31.46 -18.46
N PRO A 252 -20.33 -32.74 -18.73
CA PRO A 252 -19.08 -33.09 -19.39
C PRO A 252 -18.98 -32.45 -20.78
N THR A 253 -18.07 -31.49 -20.92
CA THR A 253 -17.88 -30.75 -22.17
C THR A 253 -17.42 -31.70 -23.27
N ARG A 254 -18.17 -31.73 -24.39
CA ARG A 254 -17.88 -32.63 -25.53
C ARG A 254 -16.64 -32.19 -26.31
N PHE A 255 -16.44 -30.89 -26.45
CA PHE A 255 -15.32 -30.29 -27.15
C PHE A 255 -15.03 -28.90 -26.58
N TRP A 256 -13.77 -28.59 -26.36
CA TRP A 256 -13.30 -27.23 -26.09
C TRP A 256 -11.88 -27.06 -26.62
N TYR A 257 -11.48 -25.82 -26.90
CA TYR A 257 -10.19 -25.50 -27.50
C TYR A 257 -9.47 -24.44 -26.66
N THR A 258 -8.16 -24.63 -26.48
CA THR A 258 -7.26 -23.59 -25.96
C THR A 258 -6.16 -23.34 -26.98
N ALA A 259 -6.04 -22.08 -27.41
CA ALA A 259 -4.93 -21.66 -28.28
C ALA A 259 -3.58 -21.70 -27.55
N TYR A 260 -3.59 -21.71 -26.21
CA TYR A 260 -2.41 -21.56 -25.36
C TYR A 260 -2.37 -22.61 -24.24
N PRO A 261 -2.24 -23.91 -24.56
CA PRO A 261 -2.37 -25.00 -23.58
C PRO A 261 -1.32 -24.97 -22.46
N ARG A 262 -0.23 -24.22 -22.62
CA ARG A 262 0.86 -24.11 -21.65
C ARG A 262 0.93 -22.76 -20.92
N LEU A 263 0.01 -21.83 -21.20
CA LEU A 263 0.02 -20.49 -20.62
C LEU A 263 -1.15 -20.29 -19.64
N THR A 264 -0.80 -20.05 -18.37
CA THR A 264 -1.70 -19.52 -17.35
C THR A 264 -1.83 -18.01 -17.50
N THR A 265 -2.87 -17.40 -16.91
CA THR A 265 -3.00 -15.94 -16.82
C THR A 265 -1.77 -15.28 -16.18
N THR A 266 -1.15 -15.91 -15.17
CA THR A 266 0.10 -15.44 -14.56
C THR A 266 1.22 -15.41 -15.59
N HIS A 267 1.44 -16.49 -16.33
CA HIS A 267 2.48 -16.51 -17.38
C HIS A 267 2.19 -15.51 -18.50
N ILE A 268 0.93 -15.30 -18.88
CA ILE A 268 0.56 -14.28 -19.87
C ILE A 268 0.97 -12.89 -19.39
N ARG A 269 0.66 -12.56 -18.13
CA ARG A 269 1.04 -11.26 -17.52
C ARG A 269 2.56 -11.14 -17.38
N THR A 270 3.25 -12.16 -16.88
CA THR A 270 4.71 -12.18 -16.76
C THR A 270 5.37 -12.01 -18.14
N ASN A 271 4.91 -12.72 -19.16
CA ASN A 271 5.43 -12.59 -20.53
C ASN A 271 5.20 -11.18 -21.10
N ALA A 272 4.06 -10.56 -20.80
CA ALA A 272 3.79 -9.18 -21.18
C ALA A 272 4.74 -8.20 -20.48
N LEU A 273 5.03 -8.41 -19.19
CA LEU A 273 6.01 -7.62 -18.44
C LEU A 273 7.45 -7.85 -18.93
N ILE A 274 7.82 -9.09 -19.26
CA ILE A 274 9.12 -9.41 -19.86
C ILE A 274 9.27 -8.67 -21.19
N ARG A 275 8.29 -8.74 -22.08
CA ARG A 275 8.34 -8.02 -23.36
C ARG A 275 8.46 -6.51 -23.14
N ARG A 276 7.67 -5.95 -22.23
CA ARG A 276 7.68 -4.53 -21.90
C ARG A 276 9.04 -4.08 -21.36
N GLY A 277 9.56 -4.76 -20.33
CA GLY A 277 10.85 -4.43 -19.73
C GLY A 277 12.02 -4.60 -20.71
N PHE A 278 11.93 -5.53 -21.67
CA PHE A 278 12.95 -5.66 -22.72
C PHE A 278 13.11 -4.36 -23.52
N SER A 279 12.02 -3.65 -23.83
CA SER A 279 12.07 -2.36 -24.54
C SER A 279 12.35 -1.16 -23.65
N ALA A 280 12.11 -1.27 -22.34
CA ALA A 280 11.92 -0.10 -21.49
C ALA A 280 12.72 -0.04 -20.19
N ALA A 281 13.35 -1.13 -19.75
CA ALA A 281 14.30 -1.07 -18.63
C ALA A 281 15.50 -0.22 -19.06
N MET A 282 15.77 0.86 -18.32
CA MET A 282 16.86 1.80 -18.57
C MET A 282 17.84 1.88 -17.40
N THR A 283 17.45 1.41 -16.22
CA THR A 283 18.29 1.39 -15.00
C THR A 283 18.76 -0.03 -14.65
N GLU A 284 19.82 -0.16 -13.84
CA GLU A 284 20.28 -1.46 -13.29
C GLU A 284 19.22 -2.10 -12.37
N ASP A 285 18.48 -1.30 -11.60
CA ASP A 285 17.39 -1.79 -10.76
C ASP A 285 16.19 -2.28 -11.57
N GLU A 286 15.84 -1.55 -12.63
CA GLU A 286 14.80 -1.97 -13.58
C GLU A 286 15.22 -3.23 -14.31
N ALA A 287 16.50 -3.32 -14.73
CA ALA A 287 17.05 -4.52 -15.34
C ALA A 287 17.04 -5.69 -14.36
N THR A 288 17.38 -5.48 -13.10
CA THR A 288 17.34 -6.51 -12.04
C THR A 288 15.91 -6.97 -11.75
N ALA A 289 14.97 -6.04 -11.63
CA ALA A 289 13.55 -6.34 -11.44
C ALA A 289 12.96 -7.06 -12.67
N TRP A 290 13.36 -6.66 -13.87
CA TRP A 290 12.99 -7.31 -15.12
C TRP A 290 13.59 -8.72 -15.24
N LEU A 291 14.87 -8.90 -14.91
CA LEU A 291 15.54 -10.21 -14.88
C LEU A 291 14.86 -11.16 -13.86
N ALA A 292 14.37 -10.63 -12.75
CA ALA A 292 13.62 -11.42 -11.77
C ALA A 292 12.33 -12.04 -12.35
N LEU A 293 11.77 -11.48 -13.44
CA LEU A 293 10.61 -12.07 -14.13
C LEU A 293 10.93 -13.39 -14.84
N PHE A 294 12.20 -13.67 -15.13
CA PHE A 294 12.66 -14.95 -15.70
C PHE A 294 12.94 -16.01 -14.62
N GLY A 295 13.04 -15.59 -13.35
CA GLY A 295 13.26 -16.48 -12.21
C GLY A 295 11.97 -17.18 -11.76
N SER A 296 12.12 -18.28 -11.02
CA SER A 296 10.99 -19.02 -10.42
C SER A 296 10.37 -18.32 -9.19
N ALA A 297 10.98 -17.24 -8.70
CA ALA A 297 10.48 -16.46 -7.58
C ALA A 297 10.71 -14.95 -7.84
N ALA A 298 9.62 -14.19 -7.97
CA ALA A 298 9.69 -12.74 -7.95
C ALA A 298 10.31 -12.26 -6.63
N ARG A 299 11.14 -11.21 -6.68
CA ARG A 299 11.67 -10.58 -5.46
C ARG A 299 10.48 -10.14 -4.60
N PRO A 300 10.31 -10.65 -3.36
CA PRO A 300 9.20 -10.26 -2.51
C PRO A 300 9.23 -8.75 -2.29
N ASP A 301 8.05 -8.11 -2.26
CA ASP A 301 7.94 -6.66 -2.10
C ASP A 301 8.57 -6.13 -0.81
N GLY A 302 8.68 -6.96 0.23
CA GLY A 302 9.35 -6.64 1.50
C GLY A 302 10.86 -6.90 1.54
N ARG A 303 11.50 -7.41 0.45
CA ARG A 303 12.95 -7.69 0.46
C ARG A 303 13.76 -6.43 0.17
N MET A 304 14.35 -5.86 1.21
CA MET A 304 15.18 -4.65 1.14
C MET A 304 16.43 -4.76 0.25
N ALA A 305 16.77 -3.67 -0.44
CA ALA A 305 18.03 -3.47 -1.18
C ALA A 305 19.09 -2.96 -0.20
N SER A 306 19.61 -3.84 0.67
CA SER A 306 20.43 -3.39 1.78
C SER A 306 21.73 -2.68 1.35
N ASN A 307 22.23 -2.93 0.15
CA ASN A 307 23.37 -2.24 -0.45
C ASN A 307 23.11 -0.77 -0.83
N GLU A 308 21.86 -0.32 -0.81
CA GLU A 308 21.44 1.06 -1.15
C GLU A 308 20.90 1.82 0.06
N ILE A 309 20.78 1.15 1.21
CA ILE A 309 20.29 1.72 2.46
C ILE A 309 21.51 2.00 3.35
N GLN A 310 21.61 3.23 3.85
CA GLN A 310 22.71 3.64 4.72
C GLN A 310 22.72 2.85 6.04
N SER A 311 23.90 2.52 6.55
CA SER A 311 24.05 1.54 7.63
C SER A 311 23.35 1.90 8.94
N LEU A 312 23.17 3.20 9.23
CA LEU A 312 22.48 3.68 10.43
C LEU A 312 21.06 3.12 10.55
N ALA A 313 20.39 2.85 9.42
CA ALA A 313 19.05 2.28 9.38
C ALA A 313 18.97 0.83 9.91
N PHE A 314 20.07 0.09 9.87
CA PHE A 314 20.13 -1.32 10.33
C PHE A 314 20.57 -1.44 11.80
N GLY A 315 20.92 -0.32 12.42
CA GLY A 315 21.30 -0.19 13.82
C GLY A 315 22.27 0.96 14.01
N GLY A 316 22.29 1.53 15.21
CA GLY A 316 23.14 2.68 15.60
C GLY A 316 24.66 2.42 15.62
N LEU A 317 25.17 1.49 14.81
CA LEU A 317 26.60 1.21 14.63
C LEU A 317 27.40 1.01 15.93
N GLY A 318 26.82 0.36 16.95
CA GLY A 318 27.47 0.20 18.27
C GLY A 318 28.80 -0.57 18.30
N PHE A 319 29.25 -1.13 17.17
CA PHE A 319 30.60 -1.70 16.99
C PHE A 319 31.63 -0.66 16.51
N LEU A 320 31.20 0.58 16.26
CA LEU A 320 31.99 1.77 15.99
C LEU A 320 31.65 2.83 17.06
N PRO A 321 32.19 2.68 18.29
CA PRO A 321 31.71 3.40 19.47
C PRO A 321 32.12 4.88 19.52
N HIS A 322 33.04 5.31 18.67
CA HIS A 322 33.53 6.68 18.62
C HIS A 322 32.92 7.43 17.45
N GLY A 323 32.58 8.71 17.63
CA GLY A 323 31.95 9.46 16.56
C GLY A 323 31.78 10.94 16.82
N GLY A 324 31.07 11.58 15.89
CA GLY A 324 30.74 12.99 15.94
C GLY A 324 29.73 13.34 14.83
N ALA A 325 29.05 14.47 14.96
CA ALA A 325 28.20 15.01 13.90
C ALA A 325 28.80 16.32 13.38
N LEU A 326 28.97 16.42 12.07
CA LEU A 326 29.46 17.59 11.37
C LEU A 326 28.34 18.18 10.53
N LEU A 327 27.99 19.42 10.78
CA LEU A 327 26.91 20.09 10.06
C LEU A 327 27.52 21.12 9.11
N TYR A 328 27.16 21.02 7.84
CA TYR A 328 27.74 21.82 6.76
C TYR A 328 26.71 22.73 6.11
N ARG A 329 27.17 23.89 5.70
CA ARG A 329 26.58 24.70 4.64
C ARG A 329 27.26 24.37 3.33
N LEU A 330 26.47 24.02 2.32
CA LEU A 330 26.97 23.68 1.00
C LEU A 330 27.32 24.96 0.21
N PRO A 331 28.22 24.84 -0.79
CA PRO A 331 28.52 25.94 -1.71
C PRO A 331 27.28 26.48 -2.40
N ASP A 332 27.27 27.77 -2.75
CA ASP A 332 26.12 28.41 -3.39
C ASP A 332 25.90 27.96 -4.84
N THR A 333 26.94 27.48 -5.53
CA THR A 333 26.81 26.97 -6.89
C THR A 333 26.50 25.48 -6.89
N VAL A 334 25.49 25.08 -7.67
CA VAL A 334 25.05 23.68 -7.82
C VAL A 334 26.20 22.74 -8.17
N ASP A 335 27.09 23.14 -9.08
CA ASP A 335 28.22 22.30 -9.50
C ASP A 335 29.22 22.05 -8.37
N ALA A 336 29.52 23.06 -7.55
CA ALA A 336 30.39 22.88 -6.39
C ALA A 336 29.73 22.04 -5.29
N ALA A 337 28.43 22.24 -5.03
CA ALA A 337 27.67 21.40 -4.10
C ALA A 337 27.63 19.92 -4.55
N ARG A 338 27.46 19.67 -5.86
CA ARG A 338 27.52 18.32 -6.44
C ARG A 338 28.91 17.71 -6.37
N ARG A 339 29.98 18.50 -6.58
CA ARG A 339 31.38 18.05 -6.38
C ARG A 339 31.63 17.63 -4.94
N TRP A 340 31.16 18.42 -3.97
CA TRP A 340 31.24 18.04 -2.55
C TRP A 340 30.54 16.71 -2.28
N LEU A 341 29.30 16.54 -2.77
CA LEU A 341 28.55 15.30 -2.58
C LEU A 341 29.27 14.10 -3.21
N ALA A 342 29.79 14.25 -4.43
CA ALA A 342 30.56 13.22 -5.12
C ALA A 342 31.85 12.84 -4.36
N ALA A 343 32.49 13.80 -3.69
CA ALA A 343 33.67 13.55 -2.86
C ALA A 343 33.35 12.82 -1.55
N VAL A 344 32.20 13.11 -0.94
CA VAL A 344 31.76 12.45 0.32
C VAL A 344 31.19 11.04 0.07
N GLN A 345 30.53 10.81 -1.08
CA GLN A 345 29.84 9.56 -1.41
C GLN A 345 30.66 8.28 -1.12
N PRO A 346 31.96 8.17 -1.46
CA PRO A 346 32.75 6.95 -1.23
C PRO A 346 32.98 6.61 0.25
N ARG A 347 32.70 7.54 1.18
CA ARG A 347 32.83 7.34 2.63
C ARG A 347 31.51 6.96 3.29
N ILE A 348 30.40 7.01 2.55
CA ILE A 348 29.07 6.65 3.08
C ILE A 348 28.99 5.14 3.28
N ALA A 349 28.59 4.73 4.48
CA ALA A 349 28.37 3.33 4.80
C ALA A 349 26.96 2.87 4.38
N PHE A 350 26.91 1.74 3.69
CA PHE A 350 25.68 1.06 3.29
C PHE A 350 25.63 -0.36 3.88
N ASN A 351 24.46 -0.99 3.82
CA ASN A 351 24.21 -2.34 4.37
C ASN A 351 24.31 -2.40 5.90
N ASP A 352 24.21 -3.57 6.51
CA ASP A 352 24.19 -3.76 7.97
C ASP A 352 25.46 -3.31 8.73
N GLY A 353 26.44 -2.76 8.01
CA GLY A 353 27.67 -2.19 8.54
C GLY A 353 28.69 -3.22 9.05
N ARG A 354 28.36 -4.52 9.06
CA ARG A 354 29.22 -5.56 9.65
C ARG A 354 30.38 -6.02 8.76
N ARG A 355 30.35 -5.64 7.48
CA ARG A 355 31.40 -5.92 6.50
C ARG A 355 32.08 -4.65 5.97
N LEU A 356 32.01 -3.55 6.71
CA LEU A 356 32.72 -2.34 6.35
C LEU A 356 34.23 -2.61 6.45
N GLY A 357 34.93 -2.45 5.32
CA GLY A 357 36.40 -2.56 5.29
C GLY A 357 37.11 -1.34 5.88
N ALA A 358 36.41 -0.19 5.94
CA ALA A 358 36.96 1.06 6.44
C ALA A 358 36.98 1.12 7.98
N PRO A 359 37.99 1.76 8.60
CA PRO A 359 38.07 1.91 10.06
C PRO A 359 37.11 2.97 10.63
N ALA A 360 36.73 3.95 9.82
CA ALA A 360 35.67 4.90 10.10
C ALA A 360 34.81 5.12 8.87
N VAL A 361 33.55 5.51 9.09
CA VAL A 361 32.53 5.67 8.04
C VAL A 361 31.63 6.86 8.32
N VAL A 362 30.88 7.27 7.30
CA VAL A 362 29.93 8.39 7.34
C VAL A 362 28.50 7.90 7.10
N THR A 363 27.54 8.49 7.81
CA THR A 363 26.15 8.56 7.38
C THR A 363 25.85 10.01 6.96
N LEU A 364 25.27 10.18 5.77
CA LEU A 364 24.88 11.48 5.21
C LEU A 364 23.38 11.70 5.38
N ALA A 365 23.01 12.86 5.91
CA ALA A 365 21.65 13.39 5.82
C ALA A 365 21.66 14.76 5.13
N LEU A 366 20.62 15.05 4.36
CA LEU A 366 20.43 16.31 3.64
C LEU A 366 19.13 16.97 4.10
N SER A 367 19.16 18.28 4.29
CA SER A 367 17.96 19.07 4.59
C SER A 367 17.29 19.54 3.30
N ALA A 368 16.09 20.11 3.40
CA ALA A 368 15.40 20.70 2.25
C ALA A 368 16.22 21.82 1.57
N PRO A 369 16.83 22.79 2.28
CA PRO A 369 17.77 23.75 1.69
C PRO A 369 18.99 23.08 1.03
N GLY A 370 19.53 22.02 1.64
CA GLY A 370 20.65 21.28 1.06
C GLY A 370 20.30 20.60 -0.27
N LEU A 371 19.13 19.96 -0.35
CA LEU A 371 18.62 19.38 -1.59
C LEU A 371 18.40 20.44 -2.67
N GLN A 372 17.90 21.62 -2.29
CA GLN A 372 17.75 22.75 -3.21
C GLN A 372 19.11 23.24 -3.75
N ARG A 373 20.12 23.39 -2.88
CA ARG A 373 21.49 23.76 -3.28
C ARG A 373 22.16 22.73 -4.19
N LEU A 374 21.82 21.45 -4.03
CA LEU A 374 22.25 20.37 -4.94
C LEU A 374 21.55 20.39 -6.31
N GLY A 375 20.57 21.28 -6.48
CA GLY A 375 19.85 21.48 -7.72
C GLY A 375 18.65 20.56 -7.90
N LEU A 376 18.04 20.07 -6.80
CA LEU A 376 16.76 19.38 -6.89
C LEU A 376 15.68 20.37 -7.37
N PRO A 377 14.88 20.04 -8.41
CA PRO A 377 13.88 20.96 -8.93
C PRO A 377 12.75 21.19 -7.91
N PRO A 378 12.10 22.38 -7.94
CA PRO A 378 11.03 22.73 -7.00
C PRO A 378 9.89 21.72 -6.95
N ASP A 379 9.50 21.17 -8.11
CA ASP A 379 8.41 20.18 -8.21
C ASP A 379 8.76 18.89 -7.46
N GLY A 380 10.02 18.47 -7.47
CA GLY A 380 10.49 17.32 -6.69
C GLY A 380 10.55 17.64 -5.20
N LEU A 381 11.07 18.82 -4.84
CA LEU A 381 11.16 19.26 -3.46
C LEU A 381 9.77 19.38 -2.81
N ALA A 382 8.77 19.86 -3.54
CA ALA A 382 7.39 20.02 -3.06
C ALA A 382 6.70 18.69 -2.69
N THR A 383 7.25 17.54 -3.11
CA THR A 383 6.70 16.21 -2.76
C THR A 383 7.13 15.70 -1.39
N PHE A 384 8.08 16.36 -0.73
CA PHE A 384 8.51 15.99 0.61
C PHE A 384 7.44 16.37 1.66
N PRO A 385 7.40 15.68 2.82
CA PRO A 385 6.49 16.04 3.90
C PRO A 385 6.70 17.48 4.38
N ALA A 386 5.62 18.20 4.69
CA ALA A 386 5.68 19.58 5.20
C ALA A 386 6.61 19.70 6.42
N ALA A 387 6.54 18.72 7.32
CA ALA A 387 7.43 18.54 8.47
C ALA A 387 8.94 18.61 8.16
N PHE A 388 9.35 18.14 6.97
CA PHE A 388 10.73 18.16 6.50
C PHE A 388 11.05 19.48 5.78
N LEU A 389 10.10 20.00 4.99
CA LEU A 389 10.24 21.26 4.25
C LEU A 389 10.34 22.48 5.16
N ASP A 390 9.47 22.55 6.18
CA ASP A 390 9.42 23.65 7.14
C ASP A 390 10.66 23.66 8.06
N GLY A 391 11.29 22.50 8.24
CA GLY A 391 12.36 22.32 9.22
C GLY A 391 11.88 22.41 10.67
N MET A 392 12.84 22.44 11.60
CA MET A 392 12.55 22.38 13.05
C MET A 392 12.22 23.75 13.66
N VAL A 393 12.64 24.85 13.00
CA VAL A 393 12.52 26.22 13.53
C VAL A 393 11.23 26.95 13.15
N ALA A 394 10.43 26.36 12.24
CA ALA A 394 9.18 27.00 11.82
C ALA A 394 8.27 27.25 13.05
N PRO A 395 7.63 28.42 13.18
CA PRO A 395 6.84 28.78 14.37
C PRO A 395 5.75 27.76 14.73
N GLY A 396 5.14 27.14 13.72
CA GLY A 396 4.18 26.05 13.93
C GLY A 396 4.82 24.78 14.52
N ARG A 397 6.04 24.45 14.08
CA ARG A 397 6.79 23.27 14.52
C ARG A 397 7.31 23.41 15.94
N ALA A 398 7.93 24.54 16.28
CA ALA A 398 8.42 24.82 17.63
C ALA A 398 7.28 24.71 18.66
N ARG A 399 6.08 25.21 18.32
CA ARG A 399 4.87 25.08 19.17
C ARG A 399 4.42 23.62 19.35
N ILE A 400 4.44 22.83 18.29
CA ILE A 400 4.07 21.40 18.35
C ILE A 400 5.07 20.61 19.21
N LEU A 401 6.36 20.93 19.10
CA LEU A 401 7.42 20.25 19.84
C LEU A 401 7.58 20.72 21.29
N GLY A 402 6.96 21.86 21.64
CA GLY A 402 7.09 22.46 22.97
C GLY A 402 8.39 23.22 23.18
N ASP A 403 9.09 23.59 22.11
CA ASP A 403 10.35 24.34 22.16
C ASP A 403 10.04 25.83 22.39
N VAL A 404 9.77 26.18 23.66
CA VAL A 404 9.37 27.52 24.12
C VAL A 404 10.24 27.99 25.29
N GLY A 405 10.20 29.30 25.59
CA GLY A 405 10.97 29.87 26.70
C GLY A 405 12.48 29.66 26.49
N PRO A 406 13.23 29.16 27.50
CA PRO A 406 14.67 28.89 27.35
C PRO A 406 15.03 27.91 26.23
N SER A 407 14.10 27.01 25.86
CA SER A 407 14.30 26.03 24.79
C SER A 407 13.84 26.55 23.42
N ALA A 408 13.41 27.80 23.31
CA ALA A 408 12.92 28.36 22.05
C ALA A 408 14.05 28.46 20.99
N PRO A 409 13.73 28.35 19.69
CA PRO A 409 14.73 28.35 18.62
C PRO A 409 15.75 29.50 18.67
N GLU A 410 15.35 30.68 19.16
CA GLU A 410 16.21 31.86 19.26
C GLU A 410 17.43 31.62 20.17
N HIS A 411 17.27 30.73 21.16
CA HIS A 411 18.28 30.37 22.16
C HIS A 411 19.13 29.15 21.76
N TRP A 412 18.82 28.48 20.64
CA TRP A 412 19.58 27.31 20.22
C TRP A 412 21.03 27.69 19.85
N SER A 413 21.97 26.83 20.27
CA SER A 413 23.38 26.96 19.92
C SER A 413 23.66 26.77 18.42
N TRP A 414 22.80 26.03 17.73
CA TRP A 414 22.83 25.81 16.28
C TRP A 414 21.42 25.55 15.73
N GLY A 415 21.28 25.50 14.40
CA GLY A 415 20.03 25.08 13.74
C GLY A 415 18.97 26.18 13.57
N ARG A 416 19.22 27.41 14.07
CA ARG A 416 18.43 28.62 13.79
C ARG A 416 18.26 28.86 12.29
N THR A 417 19.37 28.71 11.58
CA THR A 417 19.38 28.46 10.13
C THR A 417 19.61 26.96 9.96
N PRO A 418 18.73 26.23 9.25
CA PRO A 418 18.93 24.81 9.03
C PRO A 418 20.24 24.56 8.26
N PRO A 419 21.11 23.64 8.73
CA PRO A 419 22.27 23.24 7.96
C PRO A 419 21.83 22.52 6.69
N ASP A 420 22.66 22.53 5.65
CA ASP A 420 22.36 21.88 4.37
C ASP A 420 22.58 20.37 4.43
N ALA A 421 23.63 19.95 5.13
CA ALA A 421 24.02 18.56 5.26
C ALA A 421 24.50 18.25 6.67
N ALA A 422 24.27 17.01 7.09
CA ALA A 422 24.82 16.44 8.32
C ALA A 422 25.61 15.18 7.97
N LEU A 423 26.88 15.13 8.39
CA LEU A 423 27.72 13.94 8.33
C LEU A 423 27.86 13.38 9.74
N LEU A 424 27.35 12.18 9.97
CA LEU A 424 27.53 11.45 11.23
C LEU A 424 28.69 10.47 11.04
N LEU A 425 29.76 10.70 11.79
CA LEU A 425 30.97 9.90 11.75
C LEU A 425 30.90 8.80 12.81
N TYR A 426 31.33 7.62 12.42
CA TYR A 426 31.46 6.47 13.30
C TYR A 426 32.77 5.78 13.02
N GLY A 427 33.56 5.48 14.05
CA GLY A 427 34.86 4.82 13.94
C GLY A 427 35.16 3.85 15.08
N ARG A 428 36.12 2.97 14.82
CA ARG A 428 36.60 1.98 15.80
C ARG A 428 37.42 2.63 16.90
N ASP A 429 38.28 3.57 16.53
CA ASP A 429 39.16 4.30 17.44
C ASP A 429 39.04 5.82 17.23
N PRO A 430 39.31 6.64 18.27
CA PRO A 430 39.29 8.10 18.14
C PRO A 430 40.24 8.62 17.05
N ALA A 431 41.36 7.94 16.82
CA ALA A 431 42.34 8.30 15.79
C ALA A 431 41.77 8.15 14.37
N ASP A 432 40.99 7.09 14.12
CA ASP A 432 40.35 6.87 12.81
C ASP A 432 39.29 7.93 12.52
N VAL A 433 38.52 8.29 13.55
CA VAL A 433 37.52 9.38 13.46
C VAL A 433 38.21 10.71 13.19
N ALA A 434 39.33 11.00 13.86
CA ALA A 434 40.10 12.22 13.65
C ALA A 434 40.71 12.28 12.24
N ALA A 435 41.24 11.16 11.74
CA ALA A 435 41.79 11.07 10.38
C ALA A 435 40.70 11.28 9.32
N LEU A 436 39.56 10.60 9.44
CA LEU A 436 38.42 10.79 8.55
C LEU A 436 37.87 12.23 8.64
N ARG A 437 37.87 12.82 9.84
CA ARG A 437 37.46 14.21 10.02
C ARG A 437 38.37 15.18 9.27
N ALA A 438 39.69 15.02 9.39
CA ALA A 438 40.66 15.86 8.69
C ALA A 438 40.47 15.76 7.17
N GLU A 439 40.29 14.53 6.66
CA GLU A 439 39.98 14.31 5.25
C GLU A 439 38.71 15.05 4.79
N LEU A 440 37.63 14.99 5.59
CA LEU A 440 36.38 15.69 5.27
C LEU A 440 36.52 17.22 5.34
N ASP A 441 37.34 17.74 6.26
CA ASP A 441 37.63 19.17 6.36
C ASP A 441 38.41 19.66 5.11
N ASP A 442 39.40 18.89 4.64
CA ASP A 442 40.14 19.18 3.41
C ASP A 442 39.21 19.16 2.19
N LEU A 443 38.37 18.13 2.06
CA LEU A 443 37.38 18.03 0.98
C LEU A 443 36.36 19.18 1.00
N ALA A 444 35.93 19.59 2.19
CA ALA A 444 35.04 20.73 2.36
C ALA A 444 35.71 22.03 1.89
N ALA A 445 36.97 22.25 2.27
CA ALA A 445 37.75 23.41 1.84
C ALA A 445 37.94 23.45 0.30
N GLU A 446 38.28 22.34 -0.33
CA GLU A 446 38.45 22.23 -1.79
C GLU A 446 37.16 22.51 -2.56
N CYS A 447 36.01 22.11 -2.01
CA CYS A 447 34.72 22.29 -2.64
C CYS A 447 34.03 23.61 -2.27
N GLY A 448 34.53 24.33 -1.26
CA GLY A 448 33.92 25.56 -0.72
C GLY A 448 32.73 25.32 0.22
N ALA A 449 32.59 24.11 0.79
CA ALA A 449 31.62 23.83 1.83
C ALA A 449 32.12 24.37 3.17
N THR A 450 31.23 24.94 3.98
CA THR A 450 31.59 25.55 5.27
C THR A 450 31.04 24.70 6.41
N LEU A 451 31.89 24.29 7.32
CA LEU A 451 31.46 23.66 8.57
C LEU A 451 30.78 24.72 9.46
N GLU A 452 29.53 24.49 9.83
CA GLU A 452 28.80 25.36 10.75
C GLU A 452 29.04 24.98 12.21
N ILE A 453 28.95 23.68 12.51
CA ILE A 453 29.17 23.16 13.86
C ILE A 453 29.66 21.71 13.81
N ALA A 454 30.53 21.38 14.76
CA ALA A 454 30.91 20.01 15.07
C ALA A 454 30.39 19.66 16.47
N ILE A 455 29.59 18.61 16.56
CA ILE A 455 29.02 18.10 17.80
C ILE A 455 29.77 16.82 18.16
N PRO A 456 30.50 16.78 19.29
CA PRO A 456 31.12 15.55 19.75
C PRO A 456 30.01 14.55 20.12
N VAL A 457 30.13 13.31 19.65
CA VAL A 457 29.14 12.26 19.95
C VAL A 457 29.84 11.14 20.70
N GLN A 458 29.43 10.93 21.95
CA GLN A 458 29.84 9.78 22.73
C GLN A 458 28.69 8.78 22.76
N ILE A 459 28.94 7.59 22.22
CA ILE A 459 27.96 6.50 22.24
C ILE A 459 28.02 5.85 23.62
N ALA A 460 27.22 6.35 24.55
CA ALA A 460 27.07 5.79 25.89
C ALA A 460 25.82 4.90 25.96
N ARG A 461 25.91 3.81 26.75
CA ARG A 461 24.73 2.97 27.06
C ARG A 461 23.92 3.52 28.23
N VAL A 462 24.48 4.47 28.97
CA VAL A 462 23.86 5.15 30.11
C VAL A 462 23.75 6.61 29.72
N GLU A 463 22.55 7.16 29.76
CA GLU A 463 22.33 8.58 29.51
C GLU A 463 22.71 9.42 30.75
N PRO A 464 22.89 10.75 30.62
CA PRO A 464 23.39 11.61 31.71
C PRO A 464 22.64 11.56 33.04
N PHE A 465 21.33 11.26 33.09
CA PHE A 465 20.59 11.08 34.34
C PHE A 465 20.87 9.73 35.04
N GLY A 466 21.65 8.84 34.42
CA GLY A 466 22.09 7.57 34.99
C GLY A 466 21.27 6.35 34.56
N PHE A 467 20.37 6.48 33.59
CA PHE A 467 19.53 5.37 33.10
C PHE A 467 20.12 4.68 31.88
N MET A 468 19.98 3.36 31.83
CA MET A 468 20.34 2.56 30.65
C MET A 468 19.42 2.89 29.46
N ASP A 469 20.02 3.31 28.35
CA ASP A 469 19.35 3.67 27.10
C ASP A 469 19.58 2.61 25.99
N GLY A 470 18.80 2.68 24.91
CA GLY A 470 18.92 1.82 23.74
C GLY A 470 18.41 0.39 23.94
N ILE A 471 17.58 0.14 24.98
CA ILE A 471 17.07 -1.20 25.33
C ILE A 471 15.96 -1.65 24.37
N SER A 472 14.95 -0.79 24.14
CA SER A 472 13.76 -1.14 23.36
C SER A 472 13.84 -0.45 22.00
N GLN A 473 14.17 -1.22 20.97
CA GLN A 473 14.26 -0.73 19.60
C GLN A 473 13.42 -1.62 18.68
N PRO A 474 12.66 -1.04 17.74
CA PRO A 474 11.98 -1.83 16.71
C PRO A 474 13.03 -2.57 15.86
N VAL A 475 12.70 -3.80 15.49
CA VAL A 475 13.54 -4.67 14.67
C VAL A 475 12.88 -4.83 13.31
N ILE A 476 13.53 -4.27 12.29
CA ILE A 476 13.04 -4.32 10.92
C ILE A 476 13.15 -5.75 10.38
N ARG A 477 12.04 -6.29 9.83
CA ARG A 477 12.01 -7.59 9.16
C ARG A 477 12.96 -7.63 7.96
N GLY A 478 13.55 -8.79 7.71
CA GLY A 478 14.55 -8.96 6.65
C GLY A 478 15.97 -8.46 6.99
N THR A 479 16.16 -7.84 8.16
CA THR A 479 17.51 -7.56 8.70
C THR A 479 18.08 -8.79 9.42
N TYR A 480 19.41 -8.80 9.64
CA TYR A 480 20.06 -9.85 10.42
C TYR A 480 19.44 -10.04 11.82
N LYS A 481 19.07 -8.94 12.49
CA LYS A 481 18.39 -9.01 13.79
C LYS A 481 16.99 -9.61 13.66
N GLY A 482 16.23 -9.21 12.65
CA GLY A 482 14.87 -9.72 12.41
C GLY A 482 14.80 -11.20 12.03
N LEU A 483 15.89 -11.78 11.53
CA LEU A 483 16.01 -13.21 11.24
C LEU A 483 16.34 -14.08 12.47
N ARG A 484 16.69 -13.46 13.60
CA ARG A 484 16.85 -14.18 14.88
C ARG A 484 15.49 -14.27 15.57
N ASN A 485 15.32 -15.19 16.52
CA ASN A 485 14.11 -15.36 17.35
C ASN A 485 13.84 -14.13 18.25
N VAL A 486 13.54 -13.00 17.63
CA VAL A 486 13.12 -11.75 18.25
C VAL A 486 11.65 -11.89 18.59
N ASP A 487 11.28 -11.35 19.75
CA ASP A 487 9.88 -11.30 20.15
C ASP A 487 9.05 -10.59 19.06
N PRO A 488 7.94 -11.19 18.59
CA PRO A 488 7.08 -10.60 17.56
C PRO A 488 6.65 -9.16 17.85
N ILE A 489 6.56 -8.75 19.12
CA ILE A 489 6.19 -7.39 19.51
C ILE A 489 7.18 -6.32 19.03
N HIS A 490 8.45 -6.70 18.83
CA HIS A 490 9.48 -5.79 18.35
C HIS A 490 9.65 -5.83 16.84
N LEU A 491 9.05 -6.80 16.14
CA LEU A 491 9.19 -6.95 14.69
C LEU A 491 8.28 -5.98 13.94
N VAL A 492 8.86 -5.24 13.01
CA VAL A 492 8.15 -4.30 12.14
C VAL A 492 8.51 -4.53 10.68
N GLU A 493 7.56 -4.30 9.78
CA GLU A 493 7.83 -4.24 8.35
C GLU A 493 8.74 -3.05 8.00
N PRO A 494 9.57 -3.17 6.94
CA PRO A 494 10.53 -2.14 6.58
C PRO A 494 9.92 -0.77 6.26
N GLY A 495 8.69 -0.72 5.74
CA GLY A 495 8.00 0.53 5.40
C GLY A 495 7.72 1.46 6.58
N GLU A 496 7.84 0.99 7.82
CA GLU A 496 7.74 1.86 9.01
C GLU A 496 8.92 2.87 9.09
N PHE A 497 10.07 2.54 8.49
CA PHE A 497 11.29 3.35 8.58
C PHE A 497 11.96 3.63 7.23
N ILE A 498 11.85 2.71 6.27
CA ILE A 498 12.51 2.76 4.98
C ILE A 498 11.46 2.99 3.89
N LEU A 499 11.59 4.11 3.20
CA LEU A 499 10.71 4.47 2.10
C LEU A 499 10.86 3.49 0.92
N GLY A 500 9.77 3.28 0.18
CA GLY A 500 9.73 2.32 -0.92
C GLY A 500 9.48 0.88 -0.50
N TYR A 501 8.97 0.64 0.72
CA TYR A 501 8.59 -0.69 1.21
C TYR A 501 7.21 -0.70 1.90
N PRO A 502 6.54 -1.85 2.01
CA PRO A 502 5.28 -1.96 2.75
C PRO A 502 5.44 -1.73 4.26
N ASP A 503 4.48 -1.04 4.86
CA ASP A 503 4.30 -0.87 6.31
C ASP A 503 3.64 -2.11 6.94
N ASN A 504 3.43 -2.11 8.28
CA ASN A 504 2.79 -3.24 8.97
C ASN A 504 1.33 -3.51 8.53
N ARG A 505 0.71 -2.58 7.81
CA ARG A 505 -0.64 -2.71 7.25
C ARG A 505 -0.61 -3.18 5.79
N GLY A 506 0.57 -3.39 5.21
CA GLY A 506 0.78 -3.77 3.82
C GLY A 506 0.66 -2.63 2.82
N ASN A 507 0.52 -1.38 3.27
CA ASN A 507 0.51 -0.21 2.39
C ASN A 507 1.94 0.27 2.15
N ARG A 508 2.22 0.85 0.98
CA ARG A 508 3.48 1.58 0.76
C ARG A 508 3.25 3.05 1.15
N PRO A 509 3.92 3.57 2.20
CA PRO A 509 3.79 4.98 2.54
C PRO A 509 4.22 5.87 1.37
N PRO A 510 3.54 6.99 1.13
CA PRO A 510 3.94 7.92 0.09
C PRO A 510 5.33 8.50 0.40
N GLY A 511 6.24 8.42 -0.56
CA GLY A 511 7.56 9.02 -0.50
C GLY A 511 7.71 10.21 -1.45
N PRO A 512 8.81 10.97 -1.34
CA PRO A 512 9.17 11.99 -2.32
C PRO A 512 9.28 11.40 -3.74
N THR A 513 8.78 12.12 -4.73
CA THR A 513 8.78 11.69 -6.13
C THR A 513 9.36 12.76 -7.04
N LEU A 514 9.71 12.37 -8.27
CA LEU A 514 10.27 13.25 -9.27
C LEU A 514 9.62 12.98 -10.64
N PRO A 515 9.25 14.00 -11.44
CA PRO A 515 8.79 13.76 -12.80
C PRO A 515 9.89 13.12 -13.64
N ALA A 516 9.51 12.24 -14.58
CA ALA A 516 10.45 11.51 -15.43
C ALA A 516 11.40 12.42 -16.22
N THR A 517 10.94 13.63 -16.59
CA THR A 517 11.74 14.64 -17.31
C THR A 517 12.93 15.16 -16.51
N ALA A 518 12.87 15.11 -15.18
CA ALA A 518 13.96 15.52 -14.30
C ALA A 518 14.97 14.39 -13.99
N ASP A 519 14.72 13.17 -14.49
CA ASP A 519 15.66 12.05 -14.48
C ASP A 519 15.91 11.52 -15.90
N PRO A 520 16.52 12.34 -16.80
CA PRO A 520 16.71 11.97 -18.20
C PRO A 520 17.63 10.75 -18.38
N ALA A 521 18.48 10.47 -17.38
CA ALA A 521 19.36 9.32 -17.36
C ALA A 521 18.69 8.05 -16.86
N ASN A 522 17.43 8.13 -16.38
CA ASN A 522 16.70 7.04 -15.74
C ASN A 522 17.58 6.36 -14.68
N ARG A 523 17.85 7.04 -13.58
CA ARG A 523 18.61 6.50 -12.44
C ARG A 523 17.70 6.08 -11.30
N LEU A 524 16.54 6.70 -11.18
CA LEU A 524 15.62 6.48 -10.09
C LEU A 524 14.60 5.37 -10.43
N PRO A 525 14.17 4.56 -9.45
CA PRO A 525 13.12 3.57 -9.65
C PRO A 525 11.76 4.23 -9.93
N LEU A 526 10.82 3.46 -10.49
CA LEU A 526 9.43 3.91 -10.67
C LEU A 526 8.65 3.81 -9.36
N VAL A 527 7.77 4.79 -9.09
CA VAL A 527 6.89 4.79 -7.91
C VAL A 527 5.98 3.55 -7.87
N GLU A 528 5.45 3.16 -9.03
CA GLU A 528 4.75 1.90 -9.18
C GLU A 528 5.60 0.93 -9.99
N ARG A 529 5.90 -0.23 -9.40
CA ARG A 529 6.46 -1.38 -10.14
C ARG A 529 5.41 -1.90 -11.10
N VAL A 530 5.36 -1.29 -12.29
CA VAL A 530 4.72 -1.71 -13.54
C VAL A 530 3.76 -2.89 -13.37
N GLY A 531 2.69 -2.65 -12.63
CA GLY A 531 1.52 -3.51 -12.57
C GLY A 531 0.48 -3.02 -13.55
N ASP A 532 0.50 -1.71 -13.86
CA ASP A 532 -0.39 -1.10 -14.83
C ASP A 532 0.17 -1.02 -16.24
N PHE A 533 -0.48 -1.72 -17.16
CA PHE A 533 -0.10 -1.74 -18.57
C PHE A 533 -0.47 -0.43 -19.28
N SER A 534 -1.24 0.44 -18.63
CA SER A 534 -1.86 1.59 -19.28
C SER A 534 -0.99 2.86 -19.38
N ALA A 535 -0.05 3.06 -18.45
CA ALA A 535 0.84 4.22 -18.45
C ALA A 535 2.13 3.94 -19.21
N SER A 536 2.63 4.90 -20.00
CA SER A 536 3.98 4.84 -20.60
C SER A 536 5.05 5.01 -19.50
N MET A 537 6.06 4.13 -19.45
CA MET A 537 7.18 4.26 -18.48
C MET A 537 7.95 5.57 -18.62
N VAL A 538 7.85 6.21 -19.79
CA VAL A 538 8.45 7.51 -20.08
C VAL A 538 7.78 8.64 -19.29
N GLU A 539 6.51 8.48 -18.90
CA GLU A 539 5.73 9.50 -18.19
C GLU A 539 5.56 9.16 -16.70
N CYS A 540 5.89 7.94 -16.28
CA CYS A 540 5.75 7.51 -14.89
C CYS A 540 6.65 8.32 -13.94
N PRO A 541 6.12 8.84 -12.83
CA PRO A 541 6.94 9.45 -11.79
C PRO A 541 8.01 8.50 -11.26
N ARG A 542 9.16 9.07 -10.92
CA ARG A 542 10.29 8.39 -10.29
C ARG A 542 10.18 8.51 -8.77
N ASP A 543 10.52 7.43 -8.07
CA ASP A 543 10.58 7.39 -6.61
C ASP A 543 11.94 7.91 -6.16
N LEU A 544 11.97 9.18 -5.76
CA LEU A 544 13.16 9.85 -5.23
C LEU A 544 13.45 9.40 -3.80
N GLY A 545 12.42 8.99 -3.06
CA GLY A 545 12.52 8.56 -1.67
C GLY A 545 13.00 7.13 -1.49
N ALA A 546 12.97 6.30 -2.54
CA ALA A 546 13.30 4.88 -2.49
C ALA A 546 14.59 4.59 -1.68
N ASN A 547 14.51 3.63 -0.76
CA ASN A 547 15.59 3.22 0.15
C ASN A 547 16.06 4.30 1.16
N GLY A 548 15.44 5.48 1.15
CA GLY A 548 15.71 6.56 2.09
C GLY A 548 14.97 6.41 3.42
N SER A 549 15.36 7.25 4.38
CA SER A 549 14.68 7.42 5.66
C SER A 549 14.83 8.87 6.13
N PHE A 550 13.89 9.35 6.94
CA PHE A 550 13.99 10.68 7.55
C PHE A 550 14.83 10.60 8.84
N LEU A 551 15.88 11.41 8.91
CA LEU A 551 16.69 11.55 10.12
C LEU A 551 16.29 12.81 10.90
N VAL A 552 16.04 12.64 12.19
CA VAL A 552 15.80 13.75 13.12
C VAL A 552 17.01 13.87 14.04
N ILE A 553 17.61 15.07 14.08
CA ILE A 553 18.72 15.39 14.97
C ILE A 553 18.24 16.39 16.01
N ARG A 554 18.39 16.07 17.29
CA ARG A 554 18.14 17.00 18.41
C ARG A 554 19.38 17.07 19.29
N HIS A 555 19.76 18.28 19.66
CA HIS A 555 20.78 18.53 20.67
C HIS A 555 20.07 18.94 21.95
N LEU A 556 20.03 18.03 22.93
CA LEU A 556 19.27 18.19 24.16
C LEU A 556 20.23 18.35 25.34
N GLU A 557 20.11 19.47 26.05
CA GLU A 557 20.79 19.68 27.32
C GLU A 557 19.98 19.02 28.45
N GLN A 558 20.68 18.40 29.40
CA GLN A 558 20.08 17.70 30.54
C GLN A 558 20.60 18.30 31.84
N ASP A 559 19.72 18.90 32.64
CA ASP A 559 20.04 19.40 33.97
C ASP A 559 20.06 18.25 35.00
N VAL A 560 21.19 17.56 35.05
CA VAL A 560 21.38 16.37 35.92
C VAL A 560 21.23 16.72 37.39
N ALA A 561 21.77 17.87 37.82
CA ALA A 561 21.69 18.30 39.21
C ALA A 561 20.24 18.64 39.60
N GLY A 562 19.53 19.39 38.75
CA GLY A 562 18.12 19.72 38.95
C GLY A 562 17.23 18.48 38.97
N PHE A 563 17.45 17.53 38.07
CA PHE A 563 16.71 16.27 38.05
C PHE A 563 16.91 15.45 39.32
N HIS A 564 18.15 15.30 39.79
CA HIS A 564 18.43 14.57 41.03
C HIS A 564 17.86 15.27 42.26
N ALA A 565 18.00 16.60 42.37
CA ALA A 565 17.43 17.38 43.46
C ALA A 565 15.90 17.26 43.51
N TYR A 566 15.23 17.27 42.36
CA TYR A 566 13.79 17.02 42.28
C TYR A 566 13.42 15.61 42.76
N CYS A 567 14.15 14.59 42.31
CA CYS A 567 13.87 13.21 42.71
C CYS A 567 14.09 12.97 44.21
N GLU A 568 15.10 13.60 44.80
CA GLU A 568 15.38 13.55 46.25
C GLU A 568 14.26 14.23 47.05
N ALA A 569 13.86 15.45 46.67
CA ALA A 569 12.79 16.17 47.35
C ALA A 569 11.45 15.43 47.29
N GLU A 570 11.11 14.85 46.15
CA GLU A 570 9.89 14.05 46.01
C GLU A 570 9.96 12.73 46.76
N ALA A 571 11.13 12.12 46.88
CA ALA A 571 11.32 10.92 47.69
C ALA A 571 11.04 11.23 49.17
N GLU A 572 11.61 12.31 49.72
CA GLU A 572 11.35 12.76 51.09
C GLU A 572 9.88 13.07 51.33
N ARG A 573 9.20 13.71 50.37
CA ARG A 573 7.78 14.05 50.45
C ARG A 573 6.87 12.81 50.49
N LEU A 574 7.27 11.74 49.81
CA LEU A 574 6.43 10.56 49.59
C LEU A 574 6.79 9.37 50.50
N GLN A 575 7.98 9.35 51.12
CA GLN A 575 8.45 8.21 51.92
C GLN A 575 7.48 7.79 53.03
N HIS A 576 6.77 8.73 53.65
CA HIS A 576 5.81 8.45 54.73
C HIS A 576 4.42 8.03 54.23
N ARG A 577 4.15 8.19 52.92
CA ARG A 577 2.85 7.88 52.32
C ARG A 577 2.78 6.46 51.77
N LEU A 578 3.92 5.82 51.53
CA LEU A 578 4.01 4.48 50.96
C LEU A 578 4.65 3.55 52.01
N ALA A 579 3.86 2.60 52.51
CA ALA A 579 4.33 1.56 53.44
C ALA A 579 5.13 0.48 52.68
N PRO A 580 5.88 -0.41 53.35
CA PRO A 580 6.57 -1.53 52.71
C PRO A 580 5.69 -2.33 51.72
N PRO A 581 6.26 -2.86 50.60
CA PRO A 581 7.69 -3.04 50.31
C PRO A 581 8.35 -1.86 49.58
N TYR A 582 7.70 -0.70 49.48
CA TYR A 582 8.22 0.43 48.72
C TYR A 582 9.42 1.06 49.42
N ARG A 583 10.57 1.06 48.75
CA ARG A 583 11.72 1.89 49.12
C ARG A 583 11.67 3.17 48.28
N VAL A 584 11.14 4.23 48.89
CA VAL A 584 10.97 5.52 48.20
C VAL A 584 12.26 6.33 48.35
N ASP A 585 13.20 6.11 47.44
CA ASP A 585 14.41 6.91 47.29
C ASP A 585 14.45 7.64 45.94
N ARG A 586 15.53 8.38 45.70
CA ARG A 586 15.75 9.14 44.46
C ARG A 586 15.60 8.25 43.23
N ASP A 587 16.17 7.05 43.26
CA ASP A 587 16.18 6.13 42.11
C ASP A 587 14.78 5.53 41.89
N PHE A 588 13.99 5.31 42.94
CA PHE A 588 12.57 4.96 42.83
C PHE A 588 11.78 6.06 42.12
N ILE A 589 11.92 7.32 42.53
CA ILE A 589 11.21 8.44 41.88
C ILE A 589 11.63 8.56 40.41
N GLY A 590 12.95 8.55 40.15
CA GLY A 590 13.47 8.58 38.78
C GLY A 590 12.94 7.42 37.94
N ALA A 591 12.90 6.20 38.48
CA ALA A 591 12.36 5.05 37.79
C ALA A 591 10.87 5.22 37.44
N LYS A 592 10.08 5.85 38.33
CA LYS A 592 8.65 6.15 38.06
C LYS A 592 8.46 7.20 36.98
N LEU A 593 9.39 8.15 36.84
CA LEU A 593 9.37 9.14 35.76
C LEU A 593 9.77 8.53 34.42
N VAL A 594 10.79 7.66 34.40
CA VAL A 594 11.37 7.09 33.16
C VAL A 594 10.65 5.82 32.71
N GLY A 595 10.00 5.10 33.63
CA GLY A 595 9.37 3.79 33.37
C GLY A 595 10.30 2.58 33.57
N ARG A 596 11.58 2.82 33.93
CA ARG A 596 12.61 1.80 34.16
C ARG A 596 13.53 2.21 35.29
N TRP A 597 14.05 1.23 36.01
CA TRP A 597 15.15 1.44 36.95
C TRP A 597 16.43 1.88 36.23
N PRO A 598 17.38 2.56 36.91
CA PRO A 598 18.65 2.98 36.31
C PRO A 598 19.40 1.85 35.57
N GLY A 599 19.39 0.63 36.13
CA GLY A 599 19.96 -0.57 35.49
C GLY A 599 19.20 -1.11 34.26
N GLY A 600 18.10 -0.46 33.83
CA GLY A 600 17.33 -0.80 32.63
C GLY A 600 16.12 -1.73 32.86
N ALA A 601 15.93 -2.22 34.09
CA ALA A 601 14.83 -3.10 34.46
C ALA A 601 13.48 -2.40 34.33
N SER A 602 12.50 -3.05 33.71
CA SER A 602 11.17 -2.48 33.47
C SER A 602 10.31 -2.47 34.73
N LEU A 603 9.65 -1.34 35.01
CA LEU A 603 8.67 -1.24 36.09
C LEU A 603 7.46 -2.16 35.93
N VAL A 604 7.17 -2.65 34.71
CA VAL A 604 6.09 -3.63 34.50
C VAL A 604 6.43 -4.98 35.15
N ARG A 605 7.72 -5.34 35.18
CA ARG A 605 8.20 -6.59 35.79
C ARG A 605 8.63 -6.40 37.25
N HIS A 606 9.16 -5.21 37.56
CA HIS A 606 9.74 -4.87 38.86
C HIS A 606 9.09 -3.56 39.37
N PRO A 607 7.80 -3.60 39.75
CA PRO A 607 7.03 -2.38 40.04
C PRO A 607 7.40 -1.72 41.37
N TYR A 608 8.00 -2.45 42.31
CA TYR A 608 8.21 -1.96 43.68
C TYR A 608 9.69 -1.78 44.02
N LEU A 609 10.55 -2.72 43.60
CA LEU A 609 11.98 -2.75 43.91
C LEU A 609 12.78 -3.14 42.66
N PRO A 610 14.07 -2.77 42.56
CA PRO A 610 14.93 -3.21 41.47
C PRO A 610 15.21 -4.73 41.56
N PRO A 611 15.58 -5.39 40.44
CA PRO A 611 15.70 -6.86 40.37
C PRO A 611 16.71 -7.47 41.34
N ASP A 612 17.77 -6.72 41.67
CA ASP A 612 18.84 -7.19 42.56
C ASP A 612 18.40 -7.22 44.03
N GLU A 613 17.33 -6.51 44.38
CA GLU A 613 16.76 -6.46 45.74
C GLU A 613 15.50 -7.33 45.89
N GLU A 614 14.82 -7.73 44.81
CA GLU A 614 13.70 -8.69 44.85
C GLU A 614 14.15 -10.14 45.13
N ARG A 615 15.43 -10.48 44.93
CA ARG A 615 15.99 -11.83 45.14
C ARG A 615 16.52 -12.10 46.56
N GLN A 616 16.08 -11.37 47.57
CA GLN A 616 16.26 -11.82 48.96
C GLN A 616 14.98 -12.53 49.43
N PRO A 617 14.83 -13.86 49.22
CA PRO A 617 13.83 -14.61 49.96
C PRO A 617 14.26 -14.63 51.44
N THR A 618 13.34 -14.23 52.31
CA THR A 618 13.35 -14.55 53.74
C THR A 618 13.42 -16.06 53.98
#